data_AF-A0A6G5R3M1-F1
#
_entry.id   AF-A0A6G5R3M1-F1
#
_cell.length_a   1.000
_cell.length_b   1.000
_cell.length_c   1.000
_cell.angle_alpha   90.00
_cell.angle_beta   90.00
_cell.angle_gamma   90.00
#
_symmetry.space_group_name_H-M   'P 1'
#
loop_
_entity.id
_entity.type
_entity.pdbx_description
1 polymer ?
#
loop_
_entity_poly.entity_id
_entity_poly.type
_entity_poly.pdbx_seq_one_letter_code
_entity_poly.pdbx_strand_id
1 'polypeptide(L)'
;MNVGYFKRMEYVNENGDKIGYTGGMLNFPFLRPLQVALLRTSKEDKAKNANFPDYQIALQKPKGYEGARQIIGALWHRQSKDGAKNFISGYIESPLIPGYKAYIALFNVGQNAKEDMLYDVVWSAPQTRERQDVPPADANLDASPYAEDDVIPF
;
A
#
# COMPACT_ATOMS: atom_id res chain seq x y z
N MET A 1 6.48 6.42 -11.41
CA MET A 1 5.80 7.74 -11.51
C MET A 1 5.59 8.28 -10.10
N ASN A 2 5.87 9.56 -9.81
CA ASN A 2 5.52 10.15 -8.51
C ASN A 2 3.98 10.24 -8.41
N VAL A 3 3.43 9.77 -7.30
CA VAL A 3 1.98 9.71 -7.07
C VAL A 3 1.62 10.27 -5.69
N GLY A 4 2.48 11.05 -5.05
CA GLY A 4 2.17 11.59 -3.74
C GLY A 4 3.36 11.72 -2.82
N TYR A 5 3.04 11.98 -1.55
CA TYR A 5 4.03 12.28 -0.52
C TYR A 5 3.52 11.92 0.87
N PHE A 6 4.45 11.81 1.81
CA PHE A 6 4.19 11.80 3.25
C PHE A 6 5.00 12.89 3.95
N LYS A 7 4.38 13.51 4.95
CA LYS A 7 4.94 14.57 5.78
C LYS A 7 4.53 14.40 7.25
N ARG A 8 5.17 15.16 8.14
CA ARG A 8 4.72 15.27 9.52
C ARG A 8 3.42 16.10 9.57
N MET A 9 2.43 15.60 10.30
CA MET A 9 1.13 16.23 10.51
C MET A 9 0.79 16.18 11.99
N GLU A 10 -0.10 17.06 12.43
CA GLU A 10 -0.58 17.12 13.81
C GLU A 10 -2.10 17.19 13.81
N TYR A 11 -2.74 16.57 14.80
CA TYR A 11 -4.15 16.79 15.10
C TYR A 11 -4.35 16.98 16.59
N VAL A 12 -5.42 17.69 16.94
CA VAL A 12 -5.84 17.87 18.34
C VAL A 12 -6.85 16.78 18.67
N ASN A 13 -6.57 16.00 19.71
CA ASN A 13 -7.51 14.98 20.19
C ASN A 13 -8.67 15.61 20.98
N GLU A 14 -9.62 14.79 21.41
CA GLU A 14 -10.78 15.25 22.21
C GLU A 14 -10.38 15.86 23.57
N ASN A 15 -9.19 15.52 24.07
CA ASN A 15 -8.63 16.04 25.33
C ASN A 15 -7.85 17.36 25.15
N GLY A 16 -7.71 17.87 23.92
CA GLY A 16 -6.95 19.08 23.61
C GLY A 16 -5.44 18.86 23.39
N ASP A 17 -4.95 17.62 23.44
CA ASP A 17 -3.55 17.29 23.19
C ASP A 17 -3.23 17.32 21.69
N LYS A 18 -2.09 17.92 21.34
CA LYS A 18 -1.52 17.85 19.99
C LYS A 18 -0.80 16.52 19.80
N ILE A 19 -1.33 15.67 18.93
CA ILE A 19 -0.74 14.38 18.56
C ILE A 19 -0.16 14.48 17.15
N GLY A 20 1.16 14.31 17.06
CA GLY A 20 1.88 14.23 15.80
C GLY A 20 1.78 12.83 15.16
N TYR A 21 1.60 12.79 13.85
CA TYR A 21 1.60 11.56 13.06
C TYR A 21 2.22 11.80 11.67
N THR A 22 2.60 10.73 10.99
CA THR A 22 3.03 10.81 9.58
C THR A 22 1.82 10.62 8.69
N GLY A 23 1.46 11.65 7.92
CA GLY A 23 0.31 11.66 7.03
C GLY A 23 0.68 12.17 5.64
N GLY A 24 -0.21 11.98 4.68
CA GLY A 24 0.11 12.27 3.29
C GLY A 24 -1.08 12.18 2.36
N MET A 25 -0.79 12.39 1.08
CA MET A 25 -1.77 12.27 0.01
C MET A 25 -1.21 11.36 -1.08
N LEU A 26 -2.03 10.40 -1.50
CA LEU A 26 -1.79 9.58 -2.69
C LEU A 26 -2.71 10.04 -3.81
N ASN A 27 -2.14 10.32 -4.97
CA ASN A 27 -2.84 10.80 -6.16
C ASN A 27 -2.50 9.91 -7.35
N PHE A 28 -3.25 8.82 -7.48
CA PHE A 28 -3.17 7.95 -8.67
C PHE A 28 -4.04 8.54 -9.78
N PRO A 29 -3.62 8.53 -11.05
CA PRO A 29 -4.34 9.22 -12.14
C PRO A 29 -5.81 8.83 -12.33
N PHE A 30 -6.19 7.62 -11.93
CA PHE A 30 -7.53 7.04 -12.11
C PHE A 30 -8.32 6.93 -10.79
N LEU A 31 -7.77 7.41 -9.67
CA LEU A 31 -8.45 7.45 -8.38
C LEU A 31 -8.60 8.89 -7.92
N ARG A 32 -9.59 9.14 -7.06
CA ARG A 32 -9.64 10.40 -6.32
C ARG A 32 -8.42 10.47 -5.38
N PRO A 33 -7.87 11.67 -5.12
CA PRO A 33 -6.82 11.83 -4.14
C PRO A 33 -7.21 11.23 -2.78
N LEU A 34 -6.34 10.39 -2.23
CA LEU A 34 -6.56 9.69 -0.97
C LEU A 34 -5.71 10.35 0.11
N GLN A 35 -6.35 10.86 1.16
CA GLN A 35 -5.65 11.25 2.37
C GLN A 35 -5.38 10.01 3.22
N VAL A 36 -4.12 9.82 3.60
CA VAL A 36 -3.66 8.61 4.26
C VAL A 36 -2.74 8.91 5.43
N ALA A 37 -2.68 7.98 6.38
CA ALA A 37 -1.75 8.00 7.50
C ALA A 37 -0.86 6.75 7.47
N LEU A 38 0.41 6.92 7.83
CA LEU A 38 1.36 5.84 8.07
C LEU A 38 1.30 5.44 9.54
N LEU A 39 0.90 4.19 9.79
CA LEU A 39 0.90 3.59 11.10
C LEU A 39 2.14 2.71 11.24
N ARG A 40 3.01 3.03 12.18
CA ARG A 40 4.18 2.20 12.47
C ARG A 40 3.74 0.97 13.26
N THR A 41 4.17 -0.20 12.83
CA THR A 41 3.95 -1.45 13.55
C THR A 41 4.73 -1.45 14.87
N SER A 42 4.15 -2.04 15.93
CA SER A 42 4.82 -2.18 17.22
C SER A 42 5.96 -3.20 17.16
N LYS A 43 6.93 -3.10 18.08
CA LYS A 43 8.01 -4.11 18.19
C LYS A 43 7.47 -5.48 18.58
N GLU A 44 6.37 -5.53 19.31
CA GLU A 44 5.74 -6.78 19.76
C GLU A 44 5.14 -7.56 18.59
N ASP A 45 4.43 -6.88 17.69
CA ASP A 45 3.83 -7.50 16.50
C ASP A 45 4.91 -8.08 15.58
N LYS A 46 6.02 -7.35 15.43
CA LYS A 46 7.22 -7.83 14.70
C LYS A 46 7.91 -9.02 15.36
N ALA A 47 7.90 -9.09 16.70
CA ALA A 47 8.47 -10.22 17.42
C ALA A 47 7.62 -11.49 17.25
N LYS A 48 6.28 -11.36 17.15
CA LYS A 48 5.36 -12.47 16.88
C LYS A 48 5.45 -12.94 15.43
N ASN A 49 5.64 -12.02 14.48
CA ASN A 49 5.77 -12.35 13.06
C ASN A 49 6.82 -11.45 12.38
N ALA A 50 7.97 -12.04 12.05
CA ALA A 50 9.06 -11.31 11.37
C ALA A 50 8.64 -10.73 10.01
N ASN A 51 7.68 -11.36 9.33
CA ASN A 51 7.16 -10.91 8.03
C ASN A 51 6.08 -9.83 8.15
N PHE A 52 5.66 -9.46 9.36
CA PHE A 52 4.69 -8.39 9.56
C PHE A 52 5.20 -7.08 8.95
N PRO A 53 4.34 -6.24 8.34
CA PRO A 53 4.77 -4.96 7.78
C PRO A 53 5.44 -4.06 8.81
N ASP A 54 6.37 -3.21 8.35
CA ASP A 54 6.95 -2.15 9.18
C ASP A 54 5.99 -0.98 9.34
N TYR A 55 5.21 -0.72 8.30
CA TYR A 55 4.14 0.27 8.32
C TYR A 55 2.87 -0.25 7.65
N GLN A 56 1.74 0.16 8.18
CA GLN A 56 0.44 0.03 7.55
C GLN A 56 -0.01 1.40 7.02
N ILE A 57 -0.74 1.41 5.91
CA ILE A 57 -1.33 2.61 5.34
C ILE A 57 -2.81 2.61 5.70
N ALA A 58 -3.25 3.63 6.43
CA ALA A 58 -4.64 3.81 6.79
C ALA A 58 -5.26 4.95 6.00
N LEU A 59 -6.50 4.79 5.54
CA LEU A 59 -7.28 5.91 5.03
C LEU A 59 -7.61 6.87 6.18
N GLN A 60 -7.45 8.15 5.92
CA GLN A 60 -7.90 9.18 6.85
C GLN A 60 -9.42 9.26 6.80
N LYS A 61 -10.05 9.10 7.95
CA LYS A 61 -11.50 9.15 8.07
C LYS A 61 -11.98 10.61 8.02
N PRO A 62 -13.12 10.88 7.35
CA PRO A 62 -13.80 12.14 7.53
C PRO A 62 -14.33 12.26 8.97
N LYS A 63 -14.48 13.51 9.44
CA LYS A 63 -15.01 13.80 10.77
C LYS A 63 -16.41 13.20 10.92
N GLY A 64 -16.65 12.48 12.02
CA GLY A 64 -17.95 11.83 12.29
C GLY A 64 -18.16 10.46 11.65
N TYR A 65 -17.15 9.88 10.98
CA TYR A 65 -17.25 8.51 10.48
C TYR A 65 -17.09 7.48 11.61
N GLU A 66 -18.17 6.76 11.90
CA GLU A 66 -18.26 5.77 12.99
C GLU A 66 -17.60 4.42 12.65
N GLY A 67 -17.45 4.10 11.37
CA GLY A 67 -16.90 2.81 10.93
C GLY A 67 -15.46 2.58 11.36
N ALA A 68 -14.99 1.34 11.31
CA ALA A 68 -13.64 0.95 11.72
C ALA A 68 -12.54 1.64 10.86
N ARG A 69 -11.29 1.65 11.38
CA ARG A 69 -10.16 2.17 10.60
C ARG A 69 -9.90 1.27 9.40
N GLN A 70 -9.84 1.88 8.22
CA GLN A 70 -9.58 1.16 6.97
C GLN A 70 -8.08 1.14 6.70
N ILE A 71 -7.46 -0.03 6.89
CA ILE A 71 -6.10 -0.29 6.46
C ILE A 71 -6.16 -0.70 4.99
N ILE A 72 -5.47 0.05 4.14
CA ILE A 72 -5.50 -0.13 2.69
C ILE A 72 -4.14 -0.51 2.12
N GLY A 73 -3.14 -0.77 2.95
CA GLY A 73 -1.82 -1.11 2.45
C GLY A 73 -0.85 -1.50 3.54
N ALA A 74 0.23 -2.13 3.08
CA ALA A 74 1.29 -2.64 3.91
C ALA A 74 2.64 -2.32 3.26
N LEU A 75 3.60 -1.90 4.07
CA LEU A 75 4.93 -1.47 3.64
C LEU A 75 6.01 -2.11 4.50
N TRP A 76 7.14 -2.42 3.86
CA TRP A 76 8.32 -3.00 4.49
C TRP A 76 9.54 -2.16 4.16
N HIS A 77 10.49 -2.08 5.09
CA HIS A 77 11.83 -1.60 4.78
C HIS A 77 12.50 -2.57 3.81
N ARG A 78 13.12 -2.01 2.78
CA ARG A 78 13.87 -2.74 1.77
C ARG A 78 15.20 -2.04 1.55
N GLN A 79 16.15 -2.83 1.07
CA GLN A 79 17.44 -2.35 0.61
C GLN A 79 17.53 -2.63 -0.89
N SER A 80 18.14 -1.71 -1.63
CA SER A 80 18.39 -1.89 -3.06
C SER A 80 19.35 -3.06 -3.32
N LYS A 81 19.32 -3.61 -4.54
CA LYS A 81 20.15 -4.78 -4.92
C LYS A 81 21.66 -4.53 -4.75
N ASP A 82 22.08 -3.29 -4.93
CA ASP A 82 23.45 -2.82 -4.75
C ASP A 82 23.80 -2.47 -3.28
N GLY A 83 22.86 -2.62 -2.35
CA GLY A 83 23.05 -2.32 -0.93
C GLY A 83 23.09 -0.83 -0.59
N ALA A 84 23.14 0.06 -1.59
CA ALA A 84 23.46 1.46 -1.40
C ALA A 84 22.30 2.32 -0.87
N LYS A 85 21.05 1.89 -1.07
CA LYS A 85 19.86 2.69 -0.74
C LYS A 85 18.86 1.88 0.06
N ASN A 86 18.46 2.44 1.20
CA ASN A 86 17.31 1.98 1.96
C ASN A 86 16.07 2.75 1.51
N PHE A 87 14.98 2.03 1.30
CA PHE A 87 13.68 2.58 0.93
C PHE A 87 12.58 1.77 1.60
N ILE A 88 11.37 2.30 1.58
CA ILE A 88 10.20 1.58 2.09
C ILE A 88 9.35 1.20 0.88
N SER A 89 8.89 -0.04 0.78
CA SER A 89 8.02 -0.43 -0.33
C SER A 89 7.00 -1.47 0.06
N GLY A 90 5.94 -1.55 -0.73
CA GLY A 90 4.88 -2.53 -0.56
C GLY A 90 3.77 -2.22 -1.52
N TYR A 91 2.53 -2.28 -1.04
CA TYR A 91 1.36 -2.09 -1.88
C TYR A 91 0.21 -1.42 -1.14
N ILE A 92 -0.68 -0.83 -1.92
CA ILE A 92 -2.05 -0.55 -1.51
C ILE A 92 -3.00 -1.53 -2.17
N GLU A 93 -4.09 -1.85 -1.49
CA GLU A 93 -5.16 -2.70 -1.98
C GLU A 93 -6.38 -1.85 -2.31
N SER A 94 -6.97 -2.10 -3.49
CA SER A 94 -8.20 -1.42 -3.90
C SER A 94 -8.94 -2.23 -4.97
N PRO A 95 -10.28 -2.35 -4.87
CA PRO A 95 -11.09 -3.00 -5.90
C PRO A 95 -11.05 -2.26 -7.25
N LEU A 96 -10.64 -0.99 -7.25
CA LEU A 96 -10.58 -0.15 -8.45
C LEU A 96 -9.28 -0.33 -9.25
N ILE A 97 -8.34 -1.14 -8.76
CA ILE A 97 -7.04 -1.36 -9.39
C ILE A 97 -7.02 -2.75 -10.03
N PRO A 98 -6.68 -2.89 -11.31
CA PRO A 98 -6.49 -4.22 -11.92
C PRO A 98 -5.48 -5.06 -11.13
N GLY A 99 -5.87 -6.29 -10.77
CA GLY A 99 -5.07 -7.15 -9.89
C GLY A 99 -5.07 -6.75 -8.42
N TYR A 100 -5.97 -5.84 -8.03
CA TYR A 100 -6.28 -5.38 -6.67
C TYR A 100 -5.14 -4.70 -5.91
N LYS A 101 -3.94 -4.60 -6.49
CA LYS A 101 -2.75 -4.07 -5.82
C LYS A 101 -2.02 -3.04 -6.68
N ALA A 102 -1.76 -1.87 -6.10
CA ALA A 102 -0.77 -0.92 -6.64
C ALA A 102 0.48 -0.92 -5.78
N TYR A 103 1.62 -1.20 -6.41
CA TYR A 103 2.92 -1.28 -5.75
C TYR A 103 3.55 0.10 -5.64
N ILE A 104 3.87 0.51 -4.43
CA ILE A 104 4.46 1.82 -4.16
C ILE A 104 5.79 1.68 -3.42
N ALA A 105 6.67 2.66 -3.65
CA ALA A 105 7.91 2.85 -2.94
C ALA A 105 7.98 4.28 -2.39
N LEU A 106 8.50 4.41 -1.17
CA LEU A 106 8.71 5.65 -0.45
C LEU A 106 10.22 5.90 -0.37
N PHE A 107 10.64 7.05 -0.87
CA PHE A 107 12.02 7.51 -0.82
C PHE A 107 12.13 8.72 0.07
N ASN A 108 13.13 8.75 0.95
CA ASN A 108 13.39 9.92 1.78
C ASN A 108 13.83 11.08 0.88
N VAL A 109 13.19 12.24 1.05
CA VAL A 109 13.44 13.44 0.24
C VAL A 109 14.74 14.18 0.63
N GLY A 110 15.38 13.81 1.74
CA GLY A 110 16.67 14.34 2.17
C GLY A 110 16.61 15.83 2.58
N GLN A 111 17.78 16.48 2.62
CA GLN A 111 17.92 17.87 3.10
C GLN A 111 17.24 18.93 2.21
N ASN A 112 16.84 18.58 0.99
CA ASN A 112 16.17 19.49 0.05
C ASN A 112 14.64 19.41 0.11
N ALA A 113 14.09 18.79 1.16
CA ALA A 113 12.65 18.66 1.35
C ALA A 113 11.97 20.03 1.57
N LYS A 114 10.78 20.21 0.98
CA LYS A 114 9.85 21.27 1.44
C LYS A 114 9.44 20.98 2.88
N GLU A 115 9.21 22.02 3.70
CA GLU A 115 8.98 21.91 5.14
C GLU A 115 8.12 20.70 5.54
N ASP A 116 8.64 19.93 6.49
CA ASP A 116 8.08 18.71 7.09
C ASP A 116 7.84 17.50 6.18
N MET A 117 8.18 17.57 4.90
CA MET A 117 8.09 16.44 3.97
C MET A 117 9.14 15.37 4.31
N LEU A 118 8.69 14.12 4.44
CA LEU A 118 9.52 12.99 4.84
C LEU A 118 9.79 12.03 3.68
N TYR A 119 8.77 11.78 2.85
CA TYR A 119 8.87 10.82 1.77
C TYR A 119 8.18 11.28 0.49
N ASP A 120 8.83 11.01 -0.63
CA ASP A 120 8.21 10.99 -1.96
C ASP A 120 7.65 9.59 -2.24
N VAL A 121 6.44 9.51 -2.79
CA VAL A 121 5.80 8.24 -3.13
C VAL A 121 5.87 8.02 -4.63
N VAL A 122 6.47 6.90 -5.01
CA VAL A 122 6.59 6.47 -6.40
C VAL A 122 5.74 5.22 -6.60
N TRP A 123 4.84 5.26 -7.58
CA TRP A 123 4.14 4.10 -8.08
C TRP A 123 4.96 3.42 -9.18
N SER A 124 5.10 2.10 -9.06
CA SER A 124 5.56 1.21 -10.12
C SER A 124 4.39 0.40 -10.64
N ALA A 125 4.22 0.37 -11.97
CA ALA A 125 3.30 -0.58 -12.58
C ALA A 125 3.68 -2.01 -12.15
N PRO A 126 2.71 -2.92 -11.98
CA PRO A 126 3.00 -4.32 -11.65
C PRO A 126 4.03 -4.85 -12.65
N GLN A 127 5.13 -5.42 -12.14
CA GLN A 127 6.01 -6.17 -13.02
C GLN A 127 5.23 -7.40 -13.48
N THR A 128 4.90 -7.46 -14.76
CA THR A 128 4.50 -8.70 -15.40
C THR A 128 5.66 -9.65 -15.20
N ARG A 129 5.57 -10.52 -14.19
CA ARG A 129 6.34 -11.76 -14.25
C ARG A 129 5.82 -12.43 -15.50
N GLU A 130 6.67 -12.65 -16.49
CA GLU A 130 6.37 -13.57 -17.57
C GLU A 130 5.94 -14.87 -16.88
N ARG A 131 4.62 -15.11 -16.83
CA ARG A 131 4.10 -16.41 -16.49
C ARG A 131 4.46 -17.27 -17.68
N GLN A 132 5.56 -18.02 -17.55
CA GLN A 132 5.80 -19.20 -18.36
C GLN A 132 4.88 -20.31 -17.84
N ASP A 133 3.56 -20.07 -17.90
CA ASP A 133 2.50 -21.02 -17.57
C ASP A 133 1.57 -21.13 -18.78
N VAL A 134 2.15 -21.39 -19.96
CA VAL A 134 1.40 -22.02 -21.04
C VAL A 134 1.69 -23.51 -20.87
N PRO A 135 0.75 -24.33 -20.35
CA PRO A 135 0.91 -25.77 -20.46
C PRO A 135 1.03 -26.12 -21.95
N PRO A 136 1.89 -27.08 -22.34
CA PRO A 136 1.88 -27.55 -23.72
C PRO A 136 0.45 -27.98 -24.06
N ALA A 137 -0.01 -27.60 -25.25
CA ALA A 137 -1.32 -27.99 -25.75
C ALA A 137 -1.33 -29.50 -26.00
N ASP A 138 -1.70 -30.29 -24.99
CA ASP A 138 -2.04 -31.68 -25.18
C ASP A 138 -3.37 -31.75 -25.96
N ALA A 139 -3.28 -32.23 -27.19
CA ALA A 139 -4.38 -32.31 -28.15
C ALA A 139 -5.47 -33.36 -27.82
N ASN A 140 -5.66 -33.72 -26.54
CA ASN A 140 -6.57 -34.78 -26.10
C ASN A 140 -7.20 -34.50 -24.71
N LEU A 141 -7.78 -33.33 -24.49
CA LEU A 141 -8.61 -33.09 -23.31
C LEU A 141 -10.06 -32.81 -23.72
N ASP A 142 -10.89 -33.81 -23.45
CA ASP A 142 -12.34 -33.84 -23.57
C ASP A 142 -12.97 -32.66 -22.80
N ALA A 143 -13.70 -31.80 -23.51
CA ALA A 143 -14.23 -30.53 -23.02
C ALA A 143 -15.61 -30.70 -22.34
N SER A 144 -15.76 -31.71 -21.48
CA SER A 144 -17.06 -32.11 -20.94
C SER A 144 -17.14 -32.25 -19.40
N PRO A 145 -16.65 -31.26 -18.61
CA PRO A 145 -17.24 -31.08 -17.28
C PRO A 145 -17.46 -29.64 -16.77
N TYR A 146 -17.25 -28.59 -17.58
CA TYR A 146 -17.60 -27.21 -17.15
C TYR A 146 -19.10 -26.94 -17.34
N ALA A 147 -19.91 -27.77 -16.69
CA ALA A 147 -21.31 -27.46 -16.44
C ALA A 147 -21.39 -26.38 -15.34
N GLU A 148 -22.29 -25.44 -15.59
CA GLU A 148 -22.78 -24.37 -14.73
C GLU A 148 -22.86 -24.76 -13.25
N ASP A 149 -22.26 -23.93 -12.37
CA ASP A 149 -22.83 -23.45 -11.11
C ASP A 149 -21.71 -22.95 -10.17
N ASP A 150 -21.22 -21.73 -10.40
CA ASP A 150 -20.54 -20.96 -9.35
C ASP A 150 -21.37 -19.71 -9.05
N VAL A 151 -22.39 -19.92 -8.23
CA VAL A 151 -23.16 -18.87 -7.56
C VAL A 151 -22.24 -18.15 -6.57
N ILE A 152 -22.06 -16.84 -6.74
CA ILE A 152 -21.30 -15.98 -5.82
C ILE A 152 -22.14 -15.72 -4.55
N PRO A 153 -21.69 -16.09 -3.33
CA PRO A 153 -22.31 -15.64 -2.10
C PRO A 153 -21.53 -14.43 -1.55
N PHE A 154 -22.12 -13.24 -1.72
CA PHE A 154 -21.85 -11.93 -1.06
C PHE A 154 -20.40 -11.41 -1.04
#